data_AF-K2K0J5-F1
#
_entry.id   AF-K2K0J5-F1
#
_cell.length_a   1.000
_cell.length_b   1.000
_cell.length_c   1.000
_cell.angle_alpha   90.00
_cell.angle_beta   90.00
_cell.angle_gamma   90.00
#
_symmetry.space_group_name_H-M   'P 1'
#
loop_
_entity.id
_entity.type
_entity.pdbx_description
1 polymer ?
#
loop_
_entity_poly.entity_id
_entity_poly.type
_entity_poly.pdbx_seq_one_letter_code
_entity_poly.pdbx_strand_id
1 'polypeptide(L)' 'MITMNAIQWPKKWIPGETDNFVSNEVIVKGLDFNKVV' A
#
# COMPACT_ATOMS: atom_id res chain seq x y z
N MET A 1 -1.57 2.18 -20.47
CA MET A 1 -0.84 2.63 -19.27
C MET A 1 -0.36 1.40 -18.50
N ILE A 2 0.79 1.48 -17.85
CA ILE A 2 1.29 0.42 -16.95
C ILE A 2 1.03 0.89 -15.52
N THR A 3 0.23 0.15 -14.73
CA THR A 3 -0.23 0.55 -13.38
C THR A 3 -0.29 -0.64 -12.42
N MET A 4 -0.22 -0.37 -11.11
CA MET A 4 -0.39 -1.35 -10.02
C MET A 4 -1.64 -1.04 -9.19
N ASN A 5 -2.11 -2.00 -8.42
CA ASN A 5 -3.19 -1.78 -7.45
C ASN A 5 -2.76 -0.75 -6.41
N ALA A 6 -3.70 0.09 -5.98
CA ALA A 6 -3.46 1.15 -4.99
C ALA A 6 -4.51 1.14 -3.89
N ILE A 7 -4.10 1.56 -2.69
CA ILE A 7 -5.00 1.74 -1.54
C ILE A 7 -6.06 2.80 -1.88
N GLN A 8 -7.31 2.48 -1.56
CA GLN A 8 -8.42 3.43 -1.65
C GLN A 8 -8.50 4.20 -0.33
N TRP A 9 -8.10 5.47 -0.35
CA TRP A 9 -8.05 6.30 0.84
C TRP A 9 -9.39 7.01 1.10
N PRO A 10 -9.99 6.89 2.29
CA PRO A 10 -11.11 7.73 2.68
C PRO A 10 -10.71 9.20 2.70
N LYS A 11 -11.66 10.12 2.45
CA LYS A 11 -11.39 11.56 2.28
C LYS A 11 -10.54 12.19 3.39
N LYS A 12 -10.76 11.81 4.66
CA LYS A 12 -10.04 12.34 5.82
C LYS A 12 -8.61 11.78 6.00
N TRP A 13 -8.21 10.79 5.20
CA TRP A 13 -6.94 10.07 5.30
C TRP A 13 -6.19 10.05 3.96
N ILE A 14 -6.47 11.02 3.10
CA ILE A 14 -5.75 11.17 1.83
C ILE A 14 -4.27 11.49 2.15
N PRO A 15 -3.31 10.74 1.58
CA PRO A 15 -1.89 11.05 1.72
C PRO A 15 -1.58 12.51 1.37
N GLY A 16 -0.93 13.23 2.29
CA GLY A 16 -0.63 14.67 2.14
C GLY A 16 -1.64 15.62 2.80
N GLU A 17 -2.83 15.15 3.20
CA GLU A 17 -3.87 15.94 3.89
C GLU A 17 -3.89 15.70 5.41
N THR A 18 -2.86 15.05 5.94
CA THR A 18 -2.74 14.67 7.36
C THR A 18 -1.35 15.04 7.88
N ASP A 19 -1.14 14.95 9.19
CA ASP A 19 0.10 15.39 9.83
C ASP A 19 1.35 14.63 9.37
N ASN A 20 1.19 13.37 8.96
CA ASN A 20 2.31 12.56 8.46
C ASN A 20 1.85 11.50 7.47
N PHE A 21 2.70 11.18 6.51
CA PHE A 21 2.49 10.10 5.54
C PHE A 21 3.75 9.24 5.40
N VAL A 22 3.58 7.93 5.42
CA VAL A 22 4.64 6.93 5.24
C VAL A 22 4.15 5.81 4.33
N SER A 23 5.06 5.27 3.50
CA SER A 23 4.77 4.20 2.56
C SER A 23 5.92 3.20 2.52
N ASN A 24 5.60 1.91 2.50
CA ASN A 24 6.56 0.81 2.47
C ASN A 24 6.04 -0.31 1.55
N GLU A 25 6.94 -0.96 0.81
CA GLU A 25 6.61 -2.07 -0.08
C GLU A 25 7.79 -3.06 -0.16
N VAL A 26 7.49 -4.36 -0.26
CA VAL A 26 8.48 -5.41 -0.51
C VAL A 26 7.89 -6.48 -1.42
N ILE A 27 8.68 -6.95 -2.38
CA ILE A 27 8.34 -8.07 -3.25
C ILE A 27 9.37 -9.17 -3.02
N VAL A 28 8.96 -10.26 -2.37
CA VAL A 28 9.82 -11.40 -2.05
C VAL A 28 9.43 -12.59 -2.92
N LYS A 29 10.38 -13.07 -3.72
CA LYS A 29 10.16 -14.22 -4.60
C LYS A 29 9.88 -15.48 -3.77
N GLY A 30 8.80 -16.19 -4.10
CA GLY A 30 8.46 -17.48 -3.48
C GLY A 30 7.81 -17.39 -2.09
N LEU A 31 7.41 -16.20 -1.64
CA LEU A 31 6.63 -16.03 -0.42
C LEU A 31 5.18 -16.50 -0.66
N ASP A 32 4.72 -17.45 0.14
CA ASP A 32 3.35 -17.96 0.10
C ASP A 32 2.41 -17.02 0.86
N PHE A 33 1.39 -16.51 0.18
CA PHE A 33 0.39 -15.61 0.74
C PHE A 33 -0.32 -16.22 1.97
N ASN A 34 -0.59 -17.52 1.97
CA ASN A 34 -1.30 -18.18 3.08
C ASN A 34 -0.48 -18.27 4.37
N LYS A 35 0.82 -17.96 4.31
CA LYS A 35 1.70 -17.87 5.49
C LYS A 35 1.86 -16.44 6.01
N VAL A 36 1.37 -15.45 5.26
CA VAL A 36 1.42 -14.02 5.62
C VAL A 36 0.16 -13.61 6.37
N VAL A 37 -0.98 -14.22 6.03
CA VAL A 37 -2.29 -13.96 6.64
C VAL A 37 -2.56 -14.82 7.86
#